data_AF-A0A8I1D8H8-F1
#
_entry.id   AF-A0A8I1D8H8-F1
#
_cell.length_a   1.000
_cell.length_b   1.000
_cell.length_c   1.000
_cell.angle_alpha   90.00
_cell.angle_beta   90.00
_cell.angle_gamma   90.00
#
_symmetry.space_group_name_H-M   'P 1'
#
loop_
_entity.id
_entity.type
_entity.pdbx_description
1 polymer ?
#
loop_
_entity_poly.entity_id
_entity_poly.type
_entity_poly.pdbx_seq_one_letter_code
_entity_poly.pdbx_strand_id
1 'polypeptide(L)' 'MFVHAAELVAAVDYWMNFYNTRRRHSTIGILSPTDYEQSLTATSMAA' A
#
# COMPACT_ATOMS: atom_id res chain seq x y z
N MET A 1 15.57 -22.94 -11.51
CA MET A 1 14.24 -22.29 -11.51
C MET A 1 14.36 -21.08 -12.41
N PHE A 2 13.71 -21.11 -13.58
CA PHE A 2 13.62 -19.94 -14.45
C PHE A 2 12.43 -19.12 -13.98
N VAL A 3 12.62 -17.82 -13.80
CA VAL A 3 11.54 -16.89 -13.49
C VAL A 3 11.19 -16.19 -14.79
N HIS A 4 9.96 -16.34 -15.25
CA HIS A 4 9.48 -15.69 -16.47
C HIS A 4 9.16 -14.21 -16.17
N ALA A 5 9.24 -13.36 -17.20
CA ALA A 5 8.92 -11.94 -17.06
C ALA A 5 7.52 -11.72 -16.45
N ALA A 6 6.55 -12.56 -16.81
CA ALA A 6 5.20 -12.52 -16.25
C ALA A 6 5.16 -12.80 -14.74
N GLU A 7 5.99 -13.71 -14.24
CA GLU A 7 6.05 -14.04 -12.80
C GLU A 7 6.68 -12.89 -12.01
N LEU A 8 7.67 -12.20 -12.58
CA LEU A 8 8.24 -11.01 -11.96
C LEU A 8 7.23 -9.86 -11.87
N VAL A 9 6.49 -9.61 -12.95
CA VAL A 9 5.42 -8.60 -12.96
C VAL A 9 4.37 -8.92 -11.90
N ALA A 10 3.89 -10.16 -11.85
CA ALA A 10 2.90 -10.59 -10.87
C ALA A 10 3.41 -10.45 -9.41
N ALA A 11 4.69 -10.76 -9.17
CA ALA A 11 5.30 -10.61 -7.85
C ALA A 11 5.39 -9.14 -7.41
N VAL A 12 5.75 -8.23 -8.32
CA VAL A 12 5.81 -6.80 -8.04
C VAL A 12 4.42 -6.22 -7.81
N ASP A 13 3.44 -6.58 -8.63
CA ASP A 13 2.05 -6.15 -8.47
C ASP A 13 1.48 -6.59 -7.12
N TYR A 14 1.72 -7.85 -6.75
CA TYR A 14 1.33 -8.38 -5.45
C TYR A 14 1.98 -7.61 -4.30
N TRP A 15 3.31 -7.39 -4.38
CA TRP A 15 4.04 -6.66 -3.36
C TRP A 15 3.53 -5.22 -3.21
N MET A 16 3.29 -4.52 -4.32
CA MET A 16 2.78 -3.16 -4.33
C MET A 16 1.38 -3.09 -3.70
N ASN A 17 0.50 -4.02 -4.04
CA ASN A 17 -0.84 -4.11 -3.45
C ASN A 17 -0.77 -4.35 -1.94
N PHE A 18 0.04 -5.32 -1.50
CA PHE A 18 0.22 -5.63 -0.08
C PHE A 18 0.81 -4.44 0.69
N TYR A 19 1.84 -3.80 0.14
CA TYR A 19 2.48 -2.66 0.77
C TYR A 19 1.49 -1.50 0.97
N ASN A 20 0.75 -1.13 -0.07
CA ASN A 20 -0.14 0.03 -0.03
C ASN A 20 -1.40 -0.21 0.82
N THR A 21 -1.92 -1.45 0.86
CA THR A 21 -3.23 -1.73 1.48
C THR A 21 -3.16 -2.48 2.80
N ARG A 22 -2.03 -3.13 3.13
CA ARG A 22 -1.92 -4.00 4.32
C ARG A 22 -0.75 -3.64 5.23
N ARG A 23 0.41 -3.27 4.70
CA ARG A 23 1.60 -3.00 5.52
C ARG A 23 1.40 -1.74 6.36
N ARG A 24 1.46 -1.90 7.68
CA ARG A 24 1.33 -0.79 8.64
C ARG A 24 2.69 -0.18 9.01
N HIS A 25 2.73 1.14 9.15
CA HIS A 25 3.94 1.89 9.44
C HIS A 25 3.78 2.74 10.72
N SER A 26 4.74 2.64 11.65
CA SER A 26 4.69 3.37 12.92
C SER A 26 4.74 4.89 12.76
N THR A 27 5.48 5.38 11.75
CA THR A 27 5.61 6.81 11.45
C THR A 27 4.28 7.49 11.09
N ILE A 28 3.33 6.74 10.51
CA ILE A 28 2.00 7.23 10.12
C ILE A 28 0.89 6.62 10.99
N GLY A 29 1.19 6.36 12.26
CA GLY A 29 0.17 5.95 13.24
C GLY A 29 -0.30 4.50 13.10
N ILE A 30 0.55 3.60 12.59
CA ILE A 30 0.21 2.18 12.40
C ILE A 30 -0.92 1.99 11.36
N LEU A 31 -1.04 2.95 10.42
CA LEU A 31 -1.91 2.86 9.25
C LEU A 31 -1.15 2.27 8.05
N SER A 32 -1.89 1.68 7.11
CA SER A 32 -1.36 1.44 5.77
C SER A 32 -1.27 2.76 4.98
N PRO A 33 -0.43 2.84 3.94
CA PRO A 33 -0.35 4.05 3.11
C PRO A 33 -1.72 4.50 2.59
N THR A 34 -2.54 3.58 2.07
CA THR A 34 -3.89 3.90 1.59
C THR A 34 -4.80 4.42 2.71
N ASP A 35 -4.81 3.77 3.87
CA ASP A 35 -5.66 4.21 5.00
C ASP A 35 -5.24 5.61 5.50
N TYR A 36 -3.94 5.89 5.48
CA TYR A 36 -3.41 7.20 5.87
C TYR A 36 -3.88 8.29 4.90
N GLU A 37 -3.75 8.10 3.60
CA GLU A 37 -4.25 9.05 2.59
C GLU A 37 -5.76 9.28 2.71
N GLN A 38 -6.53 8.22 2.95
CA GLN A 38 -7.97 8.32 3.20
C GLN A 38 -8.28 9.13 4.46
N SER A 39 -7.55 8.92 5.55
CA SER A 39 -7.73 9.69 6.79
C SER A 39 -7.45 11.18 6.59
N LEU A 40 -6.40 11.53 5.85
CA LEU A 40 -6.06 12.92 5.53
C LEU A 40 -7.15 13.57 4.66
N THR A 41 -7.66 12.83 3.69
CA THR A 41 -8.76 13.29 2.82
C THR A 41 -10.03 13.52 3.64
N ALA A 42 -10.39 12.60 4.53
CA ALA A 42 -11.55 12.75 5.40
C ALA A 42 -11.41 13.96 6.34
N THR A 43 -10.22 14.20 6.91
CA THR A 43 -9.94 15.39 7.72
C THR A 43 -10.07 16.66 6.89
N SER A 44 -9.53 16.69 5.67
CA SER A 44 -9.64 17.85 4.77
C SER A 44 -11.08 18.17 4.39
N MET A 45 -11.94 17.16 4.23
CA MET A 45 -13.35 17.36 3.85
C MET A 45 -14.24 17.81 5.01
N ALA A 46 -13.78 17.66 6.25
CA ALA A 46 -14.53 18.01 7.46
C ALA A 46 -14.17 19.41 8.02
N ALA A 47 -13.17 20.08 7.46
CA ALA A 47 -12.69 21.41 7.85
C ALA A 47 -13.31 22.51 6.97
#